data_AF-A0A841E5M8-F1
#
_entry.id   AF-A0A841E5M8-F1
#
_cell.length_a   1.000
_cell.length_b   1.000
_cell.length_c   1.000
_cell.angle_alpha   90.00
_cell.angle_beta   90.00
_cell.angle_gamma   90.00
#
_symmetry.space_group_name_H-M   'P 1'
#
loop_
_entity.id
_entity.type
_entity.pdbx_description
1 polymer ?
#
loop_
_entity_poly.entity_id
_entity_poly.type
_entity_poly.pdbx_seq_one_letter_code
_entity_poly.pdbx_strand_id
1 'polypeptide(L)'
;MPGYNLWPSDELRQLRADFPDYLVFERQDEQGRPRFIATRTPPNAPGAADLVITADAAEMRDKLSRQPTTPPLPRRGGERS
;
A
#
# COMPACT_ATOMS: atom_id res chain seq x y z
N MET A 1 -19.94 -8.82 16.08
CA MET A 1 -19.62 -8.07 14.84
C MET A 1 -18.18 -7.62 14.94
N PRO A 2 -17.29 -7.93 13.99
CA PRO A 2 -15.92 -7.43 14.03
C PRO A 2 -15.99 -5.91 13.86
N GLY A 3 -15.58 -5.18 14.89
CA GLY A 3 -15.64 -3.73 14.93
C GLY A 3 -14.75 -3.13 13.85
N TYR A 4 -15.29 -2.20 13.08
CA TYR A 4 -14.47 -1.35 12.21
C TYR A 4 -13.55 -0.53 13.11
N ASN A 5 -12.24 -0.74 13.01
CA ASN A 5 -11.27 0.16 13.66
C ASN A 5 -11.40 1.54 12.99
N LEU A 6 -12.10 2.46 13.67
CA LEU A 6 -12.31 3.84 13.23
C LEU A 6 -10.99 4.63 13.16
N TRP A 7 -9.95 4.14 13.84
CA TRP A 7 -8.64 4.77 13.89
C TRP A 7 -7.59 3.84 13.28
N PRO A 8 -6.77 4.34 12.34
CA PRO A 8 -5.64 3.56 11.84
C PRO A 8 -4.64 3.34 12.97
N SER A 9 -4.17 2.10 13.11
CA SER A 9 -3.04 1.72 13.96
C SER A 9 -1.80 2.54 13.60
N ASP A 10 -0.90 2.75 14.57
CA ASP A 10 0.36 3.46 14.31
C ASP A 10 1.22 2.74 13.27
N GLU A 11 1.14 1.41 13.21
CA GLU A 11 1.77 0.58 12.18
C GLU A 11 1.25 0.90 10.78
N LEU A 12 -0.09 1.05 10.63
CA LEU A 12 -0.70 1.44 9.37
C LEU A 12 -0.29 2.86 8.95
N ARG A 13 -0.14 3.79 9.91
CA ARG A 13 0.36 5.14 9.63
C ARG A 13 1.81 5.12 9.15
N GLN A 14 2.66 4.35 9.81
CA GLN A 14 4.06 4.18 9.43
C GLN A 14 4.18 3.59 8.02
N LEU A 15 3.42 2.53 7.72
CA LEU A 15 3.41 1.90 6.39
C LEU A 15 2.98 2.88 5.29
N ARG A 16 1.97 3.72 5.56
CA ARG A 16 1.54 4.75 4.60
C ARG A 16 2.58 5.84 4.39
N ALA A 17 3.34 6.19 5.43
CA ALA A 17 4.43 7.16 5.32
C ALA A 17 5.63 6.59 4.56
N ASP A 18 5.96 5.31 4.80
CA ASP A 18 7.09 4.63 4.16
C ASP A 18 6.80 4.28 2.68
N PHE A 19 5.53 4.02 2.33
CA PHE A 19 5.12 3.57 1.00
C PHE A 19 3.96 4.41 0.43
N PRO A 20 4.18 5.70 0.11
CA PRO A 20 3.12 6.60 -0.35
C PRO A 20 2.53 6.21 -1.71
N ASP A 21 3.26 5.43 -2.52
CA ASP A 21 2.79 4.90 -3.80
C ASP A 21 1.81 3.72 -3.66
N TYR A 22 1.64 3.20 -2.43
CA TYR A 22 0.77 2.07 -2.12
C TYR A 22 -0.43 2.53 -1.28
N LEU A 23 -1.62 2.08 -1.66
CA LEU A 23 -2.83 2.20 -0.84
C LEU A 23 -2.81 1.07 0.19
N VAL A 24 -2.45 1.40 1.43
CA VAL A 24 -2.38 0.43 2.54
C VAL A 24 -3.61 0.52 3.43
N PHE A 25 -4.20 -0.64 3.74
CA PHE A 25 -5.37 -0.82 4.60
C PHE A 25 -5.14 -1.93 5.62
N GLU A 26 -5.77 -1.80 6.78
CA GLU A 26 -5.84 -2.86 7.79
C GLU A 26 -7.27 -3.42 7.78
N ARG A 27 -7.40 -4.74 7.72
CA ARG A 27 -8.68 -5.45 7.77
C ARG A 27 -8.59 -6.58 8.79
N GLN A 28 -9.62 -6.75 9.61
CA GLN A 28 -9.74 -7.89 10.50
C GLN A 28 -10.26 -9.10 9.71
N ASP A 29 -9.65 -10.28 9.89
CA ASP A 29 -10.15 -11.53 9.31
C ASP A 29 -11.35 -12.09 10.11
N GLU A 30 -11.88 -13.24 9.68
CA GLU A 30 -13.04 -13.87 10.30
C GLU A 30 -12.80 -14.30 11.76
N GLN A 31 -11.53 -14.44 12.15
CA GLN A 31 -11.12 -14.73 13.54
C GLN A 31 -10.78 -13.46 14.34
N GLY A 32 -10.95 -12.26 13.75
CA GLY A 32 -10.63 -10.99 14.39
C GLY A 32 -9.13 -10.73 14.49
N ARG A 33 -8.33 -11.28 13.57
CA ARG A 33 -6.90 -10.99 13.48
C ARG A 33 -6.64 -9.91 12.43
N PRO A 34 -5.72 -8.95 12.68
CA PRO A 34 -5.38 -7.93 11.70
C PRO A 34 -4.69 -8.55 10.48
N ARG A 35 -5.05 -8.05 9.31
CA ARG A 35 -4.37 -8.29 8.04
C ARG A 35 -4.12 -6.96 7.36
N PHE A 36 -2.91 -6.80 6.86
CA PHE A 36 -2.52 -5.65 6.09
C PHE A 36 -2.68 -5.97 4.61
N ILE A 37 -3.28 -5.04 3.88
CA ILE A 37 -3.52 -5.12 2.44
C ILE A 37 -2.89 -3.88 1.84
N ALA A 38 -1.91 -4.05 0.96
CA ALA A 38 -1.33 -2.98 0.18
C ALA A 38 -1.66 -3.21 -1.30
N THR A 39 -2.27 -2.20 -1.92
CA THR A 39 -2.55 -2.20 -3.36
C THR A 39 -1.85 -1.04 -4.04
N ARG A 40 -1.24 -1.33 -5.19
CA ARG A 40 -0.66 -0.33 -6.06
C ARG A 40 -1.24 -0.44 -7.44
N THR A 41 -1.87 0.65 -7.89
CA THR A 41 -2.37 0.77 -9.26
C THR A 41 -1.39 1.64 -10.04
N PRO A 42 -0.57 1.08 -10.94
CA PRO A 42 0.32 1.86 -11.77
C PRO A 42 -0.52 2.75 -12.72
N PRO A 43 -0.19 4.05 -12.84
CA PRO A 43 -0.98 4.99 -13.65
C PRO A 43 -1.00 4.67 -15.15
N ASN A 44 -0.03 3.88 -15.65
CA ASN A 44 0.15 3.60 -17.07
C ASN A 44 -0.26 2.18 -17.51
N ALA A 45 -0.79 1.34 -16.61
CA ALA A 45 -1.17 -0.03 -16.95
C ALA A 45 -2.52 -0.38 -16.31
N PRO A 46 -3.65 -0.07 -16.99
CA PRO A 46 -4.96 -0.54 -16.55
C PRO A 46 -4.97 -2.08 -16.61
N GLY A 47 -4.82 -2.72 -15.44
CA GLY A 47 -4.86 -4.18 -15.29
C GLY A 47 -3.72 -4.78 -14.47
N ALA A 48 -2.62 -4.07 -14.25
CA ALA A 48 -1.50 -4.56 -13.45
C ALA A 48 -1.53 -3.97 -12.03
N ALA A 49 -2.52 -4.34 -11.21
CA ALA A 49 -2.52 -3.96 -9.81
C ALA A 49 -1.63 -4.91 -9.00
N ASP A 50 -0.60 -4.38 -8.35
CA ASP A 50 0.16 -5.14 -7.36
C ASP A 50 -0.68 -5.22 -6.08
N LEU A 51 -1.06 -6.44 -5.68
CA LEU A 51 -1.80 -6.72 -4.46
C LEU A 51 -0.92 -7.54 -3.52
N VAL A 52 -0.53 -6.93 -2.40
CA VAL A 52 0.20 -7.60 -1.32
C VAL A 52 -0.74 -7.72 -0.13
N ILE A 53 -0.92 -8.94 0.38
CA ILE A 53 -1.68 -9.21 1.59
C ILE A 53 -0.74 -9.92 2.57
N THR A 54 -0.63 -9.40 3.78
CA THR A 54 0.16 -10.01 4.86
C THR A 54 -0.64 -10.03 6.16
N ALA A 55 -0.27 -10.95 7.05
CA ALA A 55 -0.84 -10.99 8.40
C ALA A 55 -0.13 -10.03 9.36
N ASP A 56 1.03 -9.49 8.95
CA ASP A 56 1.92 -8.70 9.80
C ASP A 56 2.49 -7.47 9.07
N ALA A 57 2.70 -6.39 9.81
CA ALA A 57 3.19 -5.12 9.29
C ALA A 57 4.69 -5.18 8.91
N ALA A 58 5.51 -5.94 9.64
CA ALA A 58 6.92 -6.13 9.29
C ALA A 58 7.06 -6.99 8.03
N GLU A 59 6.23 -8.03 7.87
CA GLU A 59 6.15 -8.80 6.63
C GLU A 59 5.72 -7.92 5.45
N MET A 60 4.75 -7.02 5.67
CA MET A 60 4.33 -6.05 4.65
C MET A 60 5.49 -5.17 4.23
N ARG A 61 6.20 -4.60 5.21
CA ARG A 61 7.34 -3.71 4.97
C ARG A 61 8.45 -4.42 4.18
N ASP A 62 8.81 -5.64 4.55
CA ASP A 62 9.81 -6.44 3.83
C ASP A 62 9.38 -6.68 2.37
N LYS A 63 8.14 -7.13 2.13
CA LYS A 63 7.63 -7.35 0.77
C LYS A 63 7.61 -6.08 -0.06
N LEU A 64 7.10 -4.98 0.50
CA LEU A 64 7.03 -3.69 -0.20
C LEU A 64 8.43 -3.13 -0.49
N SER A 65 9.39 -3.32 0.41
CA SER A 65 10.79 -2.89 0.20
C SER A 65 11.51 -3.67 -0.91
N ARG A 66 11.06 -4.89 -1.22
CA ARG A 66 11.61 -5.73 -2.30
C ARG A 66 10.92 -5.49 -3.63
N GLN A 67 9.78 -4.82 -3.64
CA GLN A 67 9.12 -4.47 -4.90
C GLN A 67 9.86 -3.31 -5.58
N PRO A 68 9.97 -3.33 -6.92
CA PRO A 68 10.54 -2.21 -7.64
C PRO A 68 9.65 -0.98 -7.42
N THR A 69 10.16 -0.03 -6.63
CA THR A 69 9.65 1.33 -6.61
C THR A 69 9.78 1.88 -8.03
N THR A 70 8.67 1.86 -8.79
CA THR A 70 8.61 2.52 -10.09
C THR A 70 9.14 3.94 -9.90
N PRO A 71 10.21 4.33 -10.62
CA PRO A 71 10.78 5.65 -10.45
C PRO A 71 9.70 6.71 -10.71
N PRO A 72 9.72 7.83 -9.97
CA PRO A 72 8.82 8.93 -10.25
C PRO A 72 8.99 9.30 -11.73
N LEU A 73 7.90 9.22 -12.50
CA LEU A 73 7.89 9.65 -13.90
C LEU A 73 8.47 11.07 -13.96
N PRO A 74 9.40 11.36 -14.89
CA PRO A 74 9.84 12.73 -15.09
C PRO A 74 8.58 13.56 -15.35
N ARG A 75 8.37 14.60 -14.53
CA ARG A 75 7.31 15.58 -14.79
C ARG A 75 7.51 16.03 -16.22
N ARG A 76 6.55 15.72 -17.09
CA ARG A 76 6.56 16.13 -18.50
C ARG A 76 6.58 17.66 -18.51
N GLY A 77 7.79 18.22 -18.48
CA GLY A 77 8.04 19.64 -18.62
C GLY A 77 7.45 20.07 -19.94
N GLY A 78 6.61 21.10 -19.88
CA GLY A 78 6.02 21.66 -21.08
C GLY A 78 7.11 22.25 -21.96
N GLU A 79 7.33 21.66 -23.12
CA GLU A 79 7.85 22.40 -24.27
C GLU A 79 6.64 22.78 -25.12
N ARG A 80 6.10 23.96 -24.81
CA ARG A 80 5.56 24.85 -25.83
C ARG A 80 6.60 25.94 -26.04
N SER A 81 7.30 25.91 -27.16
CA SER A 81 7.81 27.10 -27.87
C SER A 81 8.19 26.66 -29.28
#